data_AF-A0A0C1IVE9-F1
#
_entry.id   AF-A0A0C1IVE9-F1
#
_cell.length_a   1.000
_cell.length_b   1.000
_cell.length_c   1.000
_cell.angle_alpha   90.00
_cell.angle_beta   90.00
_cell.angle_gamma   90.00
#
_symmetry.space_group_name_H-M   'P 1'
#
loop_
_entity.id
_entity.type
_entity.pdbx_description
1 polymer ?
#
loop_
_entity_poly.entity_id
_entity_poly.type
_entity_poly.pdbx_seq_one_letter_code
_entity_poly.pdbx_strand_id
1 'polypeptide(L)'
;MRIKILLALLFPLVVKAQLQVHRFFSDNMVLQRDQAISFGGTGIPGNSVNVSFGREHRRTTAKPDGSWNVLFKKRKADRQPQQVVITSGRERIELNNVLIGDVWICTGQSNMEWAFSREMHFREEQQLTNQPLLRFFNADFAGKYVYKSLYTDSVKKRLNKDDFYRGTWQQCDSNTVRPMSAVAYYFGKAIAASEDIPVGLINLSIGGAPIETFISYESLQHEFVSKTRGNWLENDELPEWTRQRGKENLGDKYNGSDSSGPDHAYKPGFAYKAGIELLQSHKVKGVIFYQGESNSLELPRVMEYRKLMTVLIADYRKLWKQQDLPFYWVQLSSIDTVKYQSQFWPEFRNEQRLLLNELSNVGMAVSSDLGAKNDVHPTNKRDIGQRLARWTLHDVYGRDIIPSGPLPVKAEARNGMLRITFNYAGRQLTTTDTQLPRGFSVEGKDVPAIIKGTTIEMPLTGKPGYVCYGWSPFTTANLCNDEMLPASTFKLKIDYLNSNQ
;
A
#
# COMPACT_ATOMS: atom_id res chain seq x y z
N MET A 1 -14.25 72.87 1.07
CA MET A 1 -13.84 71.49 0.72
C MET A 1 -12.76 71.05 1.70
N ARG A 2 -13.08 70.20 2.70
CA ARG A 2 -12.10 69.66 3.65
C ARG A 2 -12.04 68.14 3.45
N ILE A 3 -10.95 67.65 2.88
CA ILE A 3 -10.68 66.22 2.70
C ILE A 3 -10.22 65.67 4.06
N LYS A 4 -11.02 64.78 4.66
CA LYS A 4 -10.61 64.01 5.84
C LYS A 4 -9.88 62.75 5.35
N ILE A 5 -8.57 62.68 5.59
CA ILE A 5 -7.78 61.47 5.39
C ILE A 5 -8.05 60.54 6.58
N LEU A 6 -8.66 59.39 6.31
CA LEU A 6 -8.90 58.33 7.29
C LEU A 6 -7.65 57.43 7.35
N LEU A 7 -6.86 57.54 8.41
CA LEU A 7 -5.77 56.59 8.68
C LEU A 7 -6.39 55.25 9.12
N ALA A 8 -6.30 54.23 8.26
CA ALA A 8 -6.62 52.86 8.65
C ALA A 8 -5.44 52.27 9.45
N LEU A 9 -5.61 52.13 10.76
CA LEU A 9 -4.70 51.40 11.64
C LEU A 9 -4.81 49.90 11.31
N LEU A 10 -3.84 49.38 10.55
CA LEU A 10 -3.60 47.95 10.39
C LEU A 10 -3.04 47.40 11.71
N PHE A 11 -3.91 46.89 12.58
CA PHE A 11 -3.47 46.06 13.70
C PHE A 11 -2.98 44.71 13.16
N PRO A 12 -1.75 44.26 13.49
CA PRO A 12 -1.32 42.92 13.13
C PRO A 12 -2.20 41.91 13.85
N LEU A 13 -2.91 41.05 13.09
CA LEU A 13 -3.53 39.85 13.65
C LEU A 13 -2.40 38.97 14.20
N VAL A 14 -2.21 38.99 15.53
CA VAL A 14 -1.37 38.00 16.19
C VAL A 14 -2.14 36.69 16.22
N VAL A 15 -1.93 35.86 15.20
CA VAL A 15 -2.38 34.48 15.22
C VAL A 15 -1.63 33.78 16.35
N LYS A 16 -2.34 33.47 17.44
CA LYS A 16 -1.80 32.64 18.53
C LYS A 16 -1.72 31.20 18.03
N ALA A 17 -0.62 30.83 17.38
CA ALA A 17 -0.36 29.44 17.03
C ALA A 17 -0.01 28.66 18.30
N GLN A 18 -0.97 27.89 18.82
CA GLN A 18 -0.73 26.94 19.92
C GLN A 18 0.38 25.97 19.53
N LEU A 19 1.24 25.57 20.47
CA LEU A 19 2.23 24.53 20.22
C LEU A 19 1.52 23.23 19.81
N GLN A 20 1.88 22.71 18.64
CA GLN A 20 1.41 21.43 18.11
C GLN A 20 2.58 20.63 17.55
N VAL A 21 2.46 19.32 17.57
CA VAL A 21 3.35 18.37 16.89
C VAL A 21 2.61 17.76 15.70
N HIS A 22 3.32 17.33 14.65
CA HIS A 22 2.67 16.68 13.50
C HIS A 22 1.80 15.50 13.94
N ARG A 23 0.61 15.40 13.35
CA ARG A 23 -0.50 14.56 13.83
C ARG A 23 -0.22 13.05 13.96
N PHE A 24 0.78 12.54 13.26
CA PHE A 24 1.15 11.13 13.32
C PHE A 24 2.07 10.80 14.51
N PHE A 25 2.55 11.81 15.23
CA PHE A 25 3.24 11.62 16.50
C PHE A 25 2.22 11.62 17.63
N SER A 26 2.06 10.47 18.29
CA SER A 26 1.21 10.29 19.48
C SER A 26 1.82 9.23 20.40
N ASP A 27 1.21 9.01 21.57
CA ASP A 27 1.57 7.93 22.49
C ASP A 27 1.57 6.57 21.80
N ASN A 28 2.37 5.62 22.29
CA ASN A 28 2.47 4.24 21.79
C ASN A 28 3.05 4.09 20.38
N MET A 29 3.60 5.14 19.77
CA MET A 29 4.16 5.03 18.42
C MET A 29 5.47 4.23 18.35
N VAL A 30 5.82 3.81 17.13
CA VAL A 30 7.17 3.34 16.80
C VAL A 30 7.85 4.40 15.94
N LEU A 31 9.12 4.69 16.20
CA LEU A 31 9.97 5.51 15.35
C LEU A 31 10.93 4.62 14.57
N GLN A 32 11.16 4.95 13.30
CA GLN A 32 12.05 4.19 12.43
C GLN A 32 13.50 4.20 12.95
N ARG A 33 14.03 3.01 13.21
CA ARG A 33 15.44 2.78 13.56
C ARG A 33 16.36 3.00 12.38
N ASP A 34 17.65 3.14 12.67
CA ASP A 34 18.75 3.25 11.70
C ASP A 34 18.64 4.43 10.72
N GLN A 35 17.66 5.32 10.92
CA GLN A 35 17.49 6.59 10.23
C GLN A 35 17.40 7.74 11.24
N ALA A 36 17.75 8.95 10.81
CA ALA A 36 17.63 10.13 11.67
C ALA A 36 16.15 10.40 12.01
N ILE A 37 15.90 10.79 13.25
CA ILE A 37 14.53 10.95 13.78
C ILE A 37 14.21 12.44 13.82
N SER A 38 13.14 12.83 13.12
CA SER A 38 12.69 14.22 13.03
C SER A 38 11.42 14.41 13.82
N PHE A 39 11.36 15.42 14.68
CA PHE A 39 10.11 15.90 15.26
C PHE A 39 9.83 17.29 14.72
N GLY A 40 8.62 17.50 14.23
CA GLY A 40 8.19 18.78 13.70
C GLY A 40 6.74 19.08 14.06
N GLY A 41 6.34 20.33 13.85
CA GLY A 41 5.03 20.82 14.20
C GLY A 41 4.90 22.32 13.95
N THR A 42 3.91 22.92 14.61
CA THR A 42 3.66 24.36 14.57
C THR A 42 3.73 24.97 15.96
N GLY A 43 4.02 26.26 16.04
CA GLY A 43 4.05 27.03 17.28
C GLY A 43 4.14 28.53 16.98
N ILE A 44 4.12 29.34 18.03
CA ILE A 44 4.20 30.80 17.90
C ILE A 44 5.52 31.20 17.20
N PRO A 45 5.49 31.91 16.06
CA PRO A 45 6.70 32.35 15.37
C PRO A 45 7.68 33.09 16.27
N GLY A 46 8.97 32.74 16.17
CA GLY A 46 10.03 33.33 16.99
C GLY A 46 10.20 32.70 18.38
N ASN A 47 9.24 31.89 18.86
CA ASN A 47 9.41 31.19 20.14
C ASN A 47 10.40 30.03 20.02
N SER A 48 11.18 29.83 21.09
CA SER A 48 12.05 28.67 21.25
C SER A 48 11.20 27.43 21.54
N VAL A 49 11.41 26.36 20.75
CA VAL A 49 10.85 25.03 20.97
C VAL A 49 11.96 24.10 21.45
N ASN A 50 11.76 23.42 22.59
CA ASN A 50 12.68 22.43 23.12
C ASN A 50 12.06 21.04 23.01
N VAL A 51 12.83 20.07 22.56
CA VAL A 51 12.41 18.66 22.44
C VAL A 51 13.39 17.80 23.21
N SER A 52 12.88 17.02 24.14
CA SER A 52 13.63 16.02 24.90
C SER A 52 13.18 14.64 24.43
N PHE A 53 14.12 13.78 24.03
CA PHE A 53 13.83 12.41 23.60
C PHE A 53 14.77 11.44 24.33
N GLY A 54 14.24 10.81 25.38
CA GLY A 54 15.07 10.12 26.38
C GLY A 54 16.01 11.12 27.08
N ARG A 55 17.32 10.83 27.09
CA ARG A 55 18.35 11.70 27.70
C ARG A 55 18.85 12.82 26.78
N GLU A 56 18.42 12.83 25.52
CA GLU A 56 18.92 13.76 24.52
C GLU A 56 17.98 14.96 24.38
N HIS A 57 18.56 16.17 24.35
CA HIS A 57 17.80 17.41 24.22
C HIS A 57 18.19 18.14 22.93
N ARG A 58 17.21 18.75 22.29
CA ARG A 58 17.38 19.64 21.12
C ARG A 58 16.53 20.88 21.29
N ARG A 59 17.00 21.98 20.71
CA ARG A 59 16.28 23.26 20.68
C ARG A 59 16.23 23.76 19.24
N THR A 60 15.13 24.39 18.89
CA THR A 60 14.93 25.11 17.63
C THR A 60 14.07 26.35 17.88
N THR A 61 13.84 27.15 16.86
CA THR A 61 12.94 28.31 16.90
C THR A 61 11.86 28.12 15.85
N ALA A 62 10.60 28.40 16.20
CA ALA A 62 9.52 28.39 15.23
C ALA A 62 9.74 29.48 14.17
N LYS A 63 9.66 29.08 12.91
CA LYS A 63 9.85 29.95 11.74
C LYS A 63 8.72 30.98 11.60
N PRO A 64 8.83 31.97 10.69
CA PRO A 64 7.76 32.94 10.44
C PRO A 64 6.41 32.33 10.07
N ASP A 65 6.40 31.16 9.41
CA ASP A 65 5.19 30.39 9.09
C ASP A 65 4.67 29.54 10.25
N GLY A 66 5.29 29.64 11.43
CA GLY A 66 5.00 28.88 12.64
C GLY A 66 5.61 27.47 12.65
N SER A 67 6.18 26.99 11.54
CA SER A 67 6.74 25.64 11.48
C SER A 67 8.02 25.52 12.32
N TRP A 68 8.19 24.39 12.98
CA TRP A 68 9.42 24.06 13.69
C TRP A 68 9.80 22.61 13.40
N ASN A 69 11.10 22.33 13.47
CA ASN A 69 11.62 20.97 13.34
C ASN A 69 12.94 20.82 14.11
N VAL A 70 13.16 19.64 14.69
CA VAL A 70 14.42 19.21 15.30
C VAL A 70 14.82 17.85 14.74
N LEU A 71 16.14 17.60 14.68
CA LEU A 71 16.70 16.34 14.21
C LEU A 71 17.51 15.67 15.33
N PHE A 72 17.19 14.41 15.58
CA PHE A 72 17.94 13.50 16.45
C PHE A 72 18.74 12.50 15.61
N LYS A 73 19.87 12.04 16.16
CA LYS A 73 20.69 11.02 15.51
C LYS A 73 19.92 9.71 15.37
N LYS A 74 20.29 8.91 14.37
CA LYS A 74 19.75 7.56 14.21
C LYS A 74 19.99 6.71 15.46
N ARG A 75 19.02 5.87 15.80
CA ARG A 75 19.07 4.95 16.94
C ARG A 75 18.84 3.52 16.46
N LYS A 76 19.41 2.55 17.18
CA LYS A 76 19.11 1.12 16.98
C LYS A 76 17.71 0.81 17.48
N ALA A 77 17.21 -0.39 17.15
CA ALA A 77 15.97 -0.89 17.72
C ALA A 77 16.04 -0.85 19.26
N ASP A 78 14.96 -0.39 19.89
CA ASP A 78 14.84 -0.33 21.33
C ASP A 78 13.40 -0.68 21.72
N ARG A 79 13.29 -1.73 22.53
CA ARG A 79 12.04 -2.28 23.04
C ARG A 79 11.60 -1.57 24.32
N GLN A 80 12.46 -0.76 24.92
CA GLN A 80 12.14 -0.03 26.14
C GLN A 80 11.33 1.23 25.80
N PRO A 81 10.16 1.41 26.44
CA PRO A 81 9.37 2.63 26.32
C PRO A 81 10.18 3.90 26.61
N GLN A 82 10.21 4.83 25.66
CA GLN A 82 10.80 6.16 25.83
C GLN A 82 9.72 7.24 25.88
N GLN A 83 10.07 8.39 26.48
CA GLN A 83 9.25 9.59 26.48
C GLN A 83 9.84 10.65 25.55
N VAL A 84 8.98 11.35 24.83
CA VAL A 84 9.28 12.58 24.11
C VAL A 84 8.54 13.74 24.77
N VAL A 85 9.25 14.79 25.15
CA VAL A 85 8.66 15.99 25.77
C VAL A 85 9.00 17.20 24.91
N ILE A 86 7.98 17.90 24.45
CA ILE A 86 8.09 19.10 23.60
C ILE A 86 7.55 20.29 24.39
N THR A 87 8.34 21.37 24.51
CA THR A 87 7.94 22.57 25.24
C THR A 87 8.21 23.86 24.46
N SER A 88 7.33 24.85 24.64
CA SER A 88 7.50 26.21 24.12
C SER A 88 6.81 27.19 25.07
N GLY A 89 7.60 28.07 25.71
CA GLY A 89 7.07 28.94 26.78
C GLY A 89 6.43 28.12 27.91
N ARG A 90 5.11 28.26 28.10
CA ARG A 90 4.32 27.51 29.11
C ARG A 90 3.64 26.26 28.55
N GLU A 91 3.69 26.05 27.24
CA GLU A 91 3.05 24.92 26.58
C GLU A 91 3.94 23.67 26.65
N ARG A 92 3.32 22.50 26.82
CA ARG A 92 3.99 21.21 26.97
C ARG A 92 3.16 20.10 26.32
N ILE A 93 3.82 19.29 25.49
CA ILE A 93 3.29 18.06 24.90
C ILE A 93 4.18 16.92 25.35
N GLU A 94 3.56 15.83 25.81
CA GLU A 94 4.26 14.59 26.16
C GLU A 94 3.75 13.45 25.29
N LEU A 95 4.68 12.72 24.68
CA LEU A 95 4.42 11.47 23.97
C LEU A 95 5.08 10.35 24.75
N ASN A 96 4.27 9.39 25.18
CA ASN A 96 4.65 8.31 26.08
C ASN A 96 4.68 6.98 25.33
N ASN A 97 5.44 6.03 25.87
CA ASN A 97 5.56 4.68 25.30
C ASN A 97 6.00 4.67 23.83
N VAL A 98 7.00 5.49 23.51
CA VAL A 98 7.60 5.55 22.18
C VAL A 98 8.65 4.45 22.07
N LEU A 99 8.50 3.56 21.09
CA LEU A 99 9.48 2.52 20.77
C LEU A 99 10.31 2.89 19.55
N ILE A 100 11.45 2.21 19.37
CA ILE A 100 12.30 2.38 18.19
C ILE A 100 12.40 1.05 17.46
N GLY A 101 12.00 1.01 16.20
CA GLY A 101 11.81 -0.23 15.45
C GLY A 101 11.64 0.01 13.96
N ASP A 102 10.97 -0.88 13.26
CA ASP A 102 10.68 -0.72 11.83
C ASP A 102 9.23 -0.27 11.61
N VAL A 103 9.03 0.77 10.80
CA VAL A 103 7.71 1.37 10.52
C VAL A 103 7.31 1.11 9.08
N TRP A 104 6.11 0.57 8.86
CA TRP A 104 5.60 0.23 7.53
C TRP A 104 4.32 0.97 7.21
N ILE A 105 4.20 1.43 5.97
CA ILE A 105 2.94 1.93 5.43
C ILE A 105 2.16 0.76 4.85
N CYS A 106 0.91 0.64 5.27
CA CYS A 106 -0.06 -0.32 4.73
C CYS A 106 -1.13 0.48 4.01
N THR A 107 -1.22 0.36 2.69
CA THR A 107 -2.18 1.14 1.90
C THR A 107 -2.71 0.37 0.69
N GLY A 108 -3.61 0.98 -0.06
CA GLY A 108 -4.41 0.35 -1.11
C GLY A 108 -5.89 0.42 -0.79
N GLN A 109 -6.65 -0.62 -1.11
CA GLN A 109 -8.11 -0.60 -1.01
C GLN A 109 -8.69 -1.64 -0.05
N SER A 110 -9.93 -2.06 -0.28
CA SER A 110 -10.76 -2.83 0.66
C SER A 110 -10.12 -4.14 1.17
N ASN A 111 -9.28 -4.78 0.36
CA ASN A 111 -8.56 -5.99 0.77
C ASN A 111 -7.38 -5.69 1.72
N MET A 112 -6.72 -4.52 1.60
CA MET A 112 -5.80 -4.01 2.64
C MET A 112 -6.60 -3.55 3.87
N GLU A 113 -7.75 -2.89 3.69
CA GLU A 113 -8.58 -2.38 4.78
C GLU A 113 -9.22 -3.50 5.64
N TRP A 114 -9.31 -4.71 5.10
CA TRP A 114 -10.06 -5.82 5.67
C TRP A 114 -9.77 -6.04 7.16
N ALA A 115 -10.79 -5.82 7.99
CA ALA A 115 -10.67 -5.91 9.43
C ALA A 115 -10.28 -7.33 9.86
N PHE A 116 -9.34 -7.44 10.80
CA PHE A 116 -8.90 -8.69 11.41
C PHE A 116 -10.05 -9.50 12.01
N SER A 117 -11.06 -8.85 12.59
CA SER A 117 -12.27 -9.52 13.09
C SER A 117 -13.11 -10.24 12.03
N ARG A 118 -12.87 -9.95 10.75
CA ARG A 118 -13.55 -10.59 9.60
C ARG A 118 -12.66 -11.61 8.88
N GLU A 119 -11.46 -11.84 9.38
CA GLU A 119 -10.53 -12.82 8.80
C GLU A 119 -10.95 -14.24 9.15
N MET A 120 -10.74 -15.20 8.25
CA MET A 120 -11.29 -16.55 8.42
C MET A 120 -10.68 -17.33 9.59
N HIS A 121 -9.44 -17.04 10.00
CA HIS A 121 -8.76 -17.67 11.12
C HIS A 121 -8.88 -16.85 12.42
N PHE A 122 -9.71 -15.80 12.44
CA PHE A 122 -9.84 -14.91 13.60
C PHE A 122 -10.06 -15.66 14.92
N ARG A 123 -10.88 -16.71 14.95
CA ARG A 123 -11.18 -17.48 16.17
C ARG A 123 -9.95 -18.18 16.76
N GLU A 124 -9.11 -18.74 15.89
CA GLU A 124 -7.85 -19.39 16.28
C GLU A 124 -6.85 -18.34 16.75
N GLU A 125 -6.71 -17.27 15.96
CA GLU A 125 -5.67 -16.26 16.14
C GLU A 125 -5.96 -15.33 17.33
N GLN A 126 -7.22 -15.18 17.77
CA GLN A 126 -7.63 -14.24 18.82
C GLN A 126 -6.81 -14.41 20.11
N GLN A 127 -6.39 -15.62 20.45
CA GLN A 127 -5.60 -15.92 21.66
C GLN A 127 -4.15 -15.43 21.57
N LEU A 128 -3.65 -15.15 20.36
CA LEU A 128 -2.28 -14.74 20.08
C LEU A 128 -2.17 -13.25 19.75
N THR A 129 -3.24 -12.48 19.97
CA THR A 129 -3.34 -11.07 19.54
C THR A 129 -2.61 -10.09 20.45
N ASN A 130 -2.24 -10.48 21.67
CA ASN A 130 -1.41 -9.63 22.51
C ASN A 130 0.03 -9.65 22.00
N GLN A 131 0.42 -8.62 21.26
CA GLN A 131 1.72 -8.53 20.59
C GLN A 131 2.43 -7.24 21.06
N PRO A 132 3.22 -7.28 22.15
CA PRO A 132 3.76 -6.08 22.80
C PRO A 132 4.77 -5.32 21.94
N LEU A 133 5.29 -5.93 20.87
CA LEU A 133 6.18 -5.28 19.89
C LEU A 133 5.44 -4.70 18.69
N LEU A 134 4.14 -4.98 18.52
CA LEU A 134 3.35 -4.39 17.45
C LEU A 134 2.65 -3.12 17.92
N ARG A 135 2.66 -2.10 17.07
CA ARG A 135 1.90 -0.86 17.23
C ARG A 135 1.14 -0.55 15.94
N PHE A 136 -0.10 -0.08 16.10
CA PHE A 136 -0.97 0.22 14.97
C PHE A 136 -1.33 1.70 14.96
N PHE A 137 -1.27 2.30 13.78
CA PHE A 137 -2.00 3.51 13.46
C PHE A 137 -3.04 3.11 12.40
N ASN A 138 -4.24 2.74 12.83
CA ASN A 138 -5.32 2.34 11.93
C ASN A 138 -6.24 3.54 11.66
N ALA A 139 -6.02 4.26 10.56
CA ALA A 139 -6.71 5.52 10.33
C ALA A 139 -8.20 5.32 9.96
N ASP A 140 -9.06 6.17 10.53
CA ASP A 140 -10.43 6.41 10.09
C ASP A 140 -10.43 7.57 9.08
N PHE A 141 -10.81 7.29 7.83
CA PHE A 141 -10.94 8.34 6.81
C PHE A 141 -12.39 8.84 6.70
N ALA A 142 -12.56 10.09 6.27
CA ALA A 142 -13.88 10.67 6.08
C ALA A 142 -14.67 9.91 5.02
N GLY A 143 -15.86 9.41 5.38
CA GLY A 143 -16.73 8.65 4.48
C GLY A 143 -16.45 7.13 4.46
N LYS A 144 -15.59 6.64 5.36
CA LYS A 144 -15.36 5.20 5.55
C LYS A 144 -16.68 4.46 5.82
N TYR A 145 -16.87 3.35 5.12
CA TYR A 145 -18.10 2.53 5.12
C TYR A 145 -19.40 3.23 4.68
N VAL A 146 -19.31 4.40 4.05
CA VAL A 146 -20.46 5.10 3.46
C VAL A 146 -20.42 4.93 1.94
N TYR A 147 -21.33 4.11 1.41
CA TYR A 147 -21.34 3.71 0.01
C TYR A 147 -22.66 4.09 -0.65
N LYS A 148 -22.60 4.68 -1.86
CA LYS A 148 -23.77 5.03 -2.68
C LYS A 148 -24.83 5.86 -1.93
N SER A 149 -24.37 6.75 -1.06
CA SER A 149 -25.24 7.60 -0.25
C SER A 149 -24.58 8.96 0.00
N LEU A 150 -25.42 9.97 0.19
CA LEU A 150 -24.98 11.33 0.44
C LEU A 150 -24.22 11.39 1.78
N TYR A 151 -23.04 12.01 1.76
CA TYR A 151 -22.29 12.33 2.96
C TYR A 151 -23.03 13.40 3.77
N THR A 152 -23.09 13.16 5.08
CA THR A 152 -23.55 14.16 6.04
C THR A 152 -22.61 15.37 6.04
N ASP A 153 -23.10 16.51 6.52
CA ASP A 153 -22.28 17.72 6.67
C ASP A 153 -21.06 17.49 7.57
N SER A 154 -21.18 16.61 8.58
CA SER A 154 -20.06 16.24 9.45
C SER A 154 -18.95 15.49 8.72
N VAL A 155 -19.29 14.61 7.77
CA VAL A 155 -18.31 13.94 6.92
C VAL A 155 -17.70 14.93 5.93
N LYS A 156 -18.53 15.76 5.29
CA LYS A 156 -18.08 16.77 4.31
C LYS A 156 -17.10 17.78 4.91
N LYS A 157 -17.28 18.17 6.18
CA LYS A 157 -16.33 19.05 6.90
C LYS A 157 -14.95 18.42 7.07
N ARG A 158 -14.85 17.09 7.11
CA ARG A 158 -13.58 16.36 7.21
C ARG A 158 -12.88 16.18 5.86
N LEU A 159 -13.53 16.46 4.73
CA LEU A 159 -12.95 16.34 3.38
C LEU A 159 -11.97 17.48 3.10
N ASN A 160 -10.83 17.44 3.78
CA ASN A 160 -9.71 18.34 3.59
C ASN A 160 -8.43 17.63 4.08
N LYS A 161 -7.26 18.12 3.65
CA LYS A 161 -5.98 17.48 3.97
C LYS A 161 -5.72 17.33 5.48
N ASP A 162 -6.25 18.24 6.30
CA ASP A 162 -5.94 18.31 7.73
C ASP A 162 -6.86 17.44 8.59
N ASP A 163 -7.99 16.96 8.06
CA ASP A 163 -8.98 16.21 8.85
C ASP A 163 -9.57 14.96 8.16
N PHE A 164 -9.10 14.66 6.95
CA PHE A 164 -9.56 13.50 6.19
C PHE A 164 -9.29 12.20 6.94
N TYR A 165 -8.03 11.94 7.31
CA TYR A 165 -7.65 10.81 8.18
C TYR A 165 -7.61 11.23 9.64
N ARG A 166 -8.15 10.41 10.53
CA ARG A 166 -8.03 10.52 12.00
C ARG A 166 -7.53 9.21 12.58
N GLY A 167 -6.72 9.28 13.63
CA GLY A 167 -6.21 8.10 14.30
C GLY A 167 -5.17 8.45 15.35
N THR A 168 -4.87 7.48 16.20
CA THR A 168 -3.77 7.53 17.16
C THR A 168 -3.05 6.20 17.14
N TRP A 169 -1.79 6.19 17.60
CA TRP A 169 -1.06 4.95 17.76
C TRP A 169 -1.60 4.14 18.95
N GLN A 170 -1.72 2.83 18.75
CA GLN A 170 -2.25 1.89 19.73
C GLN A 170 -1.31 0.69 19.88
N GLN A 171 -1.22 0.15 21.09
CA GLN A 171 -0.60 -1.15 21.32
C GLN A 171 -1.46 -2.26 20.71
N CYS A 172 -0.85 -3.33 20.20
CA CYS A 172 -1.60 -4.49 19.71
C CYS A 172 -2.11 -5.34 20.88
N ASP A 173 -3.42 -5.32 21.08
CA ASP A 173 -4.13 -6.17 22.03
C ASP A 173 -5.40 -6.74 21.38
N SER A 174 -6.17 -7.54 22.13
CA SER A 174 -7.37 -8.22 21.65
C SER A 174 -8.51 -7.27 21.20
N ASN A 175 -8.47 -6.00 21.59
CA ASN A 175 -9.45 -4.98 21.24
C ASN A 175 -8.97 -4.15 20.05
N THR A 176 -7.75 -3.61 20.12
CA THR A 176 -7.19 -2.71 19.11
C THR A 176 -6.90 -3.42 17.78
N VAL A 177 -6.59 -4.72 17.82
CA VAL A 177 -6.34 -5.50 16.61
C VAL A 177 -7.62 -5.76 15.79
N ARG A 178 -8.79 -5.84 16.44
CA ARG A 178 -10.06 -6.24 15.78
C ARG A 178 -10.38 -5.41 14.54
N PRO A 179 -10.35 -4.06 14.58
CA PRO A 179 -10.59 -3.23 13.40
C PRO A 179 -9.34 -3.04 12.51
N MET A 180 -8.15 -3.49 12.95
CA MET A 180 -6.91 -3.33 12.19
C MET A 180 -6.94 -4.19 10.92
N SER A 181 -6.21 -3.75 9.89
CA SER A 181 -5.96 -4.55 8.70
C SER A 181 -5.40 -5.93 9.07
N ALA A 182 -6.10 -6.98 8.66
CA ALA A 182 -5.68 -8.36 8.88
C ALA A 182 -4.36 -8.65 8.15
N VAL A 183 -4.22 -8.19 6.90
CA VAL A 183 -2.99 -8.35 6.10
C VAL A 183 -1.80 -7.69 6.82
N ALA A 184 -1.98 -6.45 7.27
CA ALA A 184 -0.93 -5.74 8.00
C ALA A 184 -0.58 -6.43 9.33
N TYR A 185 -1.57 -6.90 10.08
CA TYR A 185 -1.35 -7.62 11.34
C TYR A 185 -0.44 -8.85 11.13
N TYR A 186 -0.80 -9.74 10.20
CA TYR A 186 0.00 -10.95 9.96
C TYR A 186 1.39 -10.63 9.38
N PHE A 187 1.49 -9.60 8.54
CA PHE A 187 2.76 -9.08 8.05
C PHE A 187 3.68 -8.62 9.18
N GLY A 188 3.19 -7.71 10.03
CA GLY A 188 3.96 -7.17 11.14
C GLY A 188 4.30 -8.22 12.19
N LYS A 189 3.35 -9.12 12.51
CA LYS A 189 3.56 -10.23 13.44
C LYS A 189 4.69 -11.15 12.99
N ALA A 190 4.75 -11.51 11.71
CA ALA A 190 5.83 -12.34 11.18
C ALA A 190 7.21 -11.66 11.31
N ILE A 191 7.29 -10.36 11.01
CA ILE A 191 8.54 -9.60 11.17
C ILE A 191 8.94 -9.49 12.63
N ALA A 192 8.03 -9.08 13.51
CA ALA A 192 8.30 -8.93 14.94
C ALA A 192 8.75 -10.26 15.57
N ALA A 193 8.16 -11.39 15.16
CA ALA A 193 8.55 -12.72 15.62
C ALA A 193 9.94 -13.15 15.13
N SER A 194 10.29 -12.86 13.87
CA SER A 194 11.60 -13.23 13.31
C SER A 194 12.74 -12.33 13.80
N GLU A 195 12.47 -11.03 13.92
CA GLU A 195 13.51 -10.02 14.13
C GLU A 195 13.60 -9.55 15.60
N ASP A 196 12.61 -9.86 16.44
CA ASP A 196 12.53 -9.47 17.86
C ASP A 196 12.69 -7.95 18.08
N ILE A 197 12.09 -7.16 17.17
CA ILE A 197 12.08 -5.69 17.22
C ILE A 197 10.64 -5.15 17.25
N PRO A 198 10.45 -3.91 17.73
CA PRO A 198 9.19 -3.21 17.55
C PRO A 198 8.85 -3.02 16.06
N VAL A 199 7.59 -3.20 15.70
CA VAL A 199 7.07 -2.96 14.35
C VAL A 199 5.84 -2.05 14.43
N GLY A 200 5.92 -0.90 13.77
CA GLY A 200 4.82 0.04 13.62
C GLY A 200 4.14 -0.13 12.27
N LEU A 201 2.81 -0.22 12.26
CA LEU A 201 2.02 -0.35 11.03
C LEU A 201 1.05 0.83 10.89
N ILE A 202 1.22 1.62 9.84
CA ILE A 202 0.35 2.76 9.54
C ILE A 202 -0.58 2.37 8.40
N ASN A 203 -1.86 2.11 8.72
CA ASN A 203 -2.86 1.76 7.73
C ASN A 203 -3.61 3.00 7.22
N LEU A 204 -3.48 3.26 5.91
CA LEU A 204 -4.13 4.36 5.20
C LEU A 204 -5.00 3.88 4.03
N SER A 205 -5.33 2.58 3.98
CA SER A 205 -6.16 2.00 2.91
C SER A 205 -7.56 2.62 2.81
N ILE A 206 -8.10 2.74 1.60
CA ILE A 206 -9.45 3.25 1.32
C ILE A 206 -10.22 2.24 0.45
N GLY A 207 -11.27 1.63 0.99
CA GLY A 207 -12.14 0.73 0.25
C GLY A 207 -12.65 1.29 -1.08
N GLY A 208 -12.41 0.57 -2.17
CA GLY A 208 -12.88 0.91 -3.53
C GLY A 208 -12.10 2.01 -4.25
N ALA A 209 -11.09 2.61 -3.63
CA ALA A 209 -10.33 3.68 -4.26
C ALA A 209 -9.50 3.21 -5.46
N PRO A 210 -9.54 3.95 -6.59
CA PRO A 210 -8.61 3.73 -7.69
C PRO A 210 -7.20 4.23 -7.31
N ILE A 211 -6.16 3.69 -7.95
CA ILE A 211 -4.75 3.97 -7.58
C ILE A 211 -4.38 5.46 -7.62
N GLU A 212 -5.02 6.25 -8.49
CA GLU A 212 -4.73 7.67 -8.69
C GLU A 212 -4.79 8.51 -7.42
N THR A 213 -5.69 8.19 -6.47
CA THR A 213 -5.76 8.96 -5.23
C THR A 213 -4.48 8.84 -4.39
N PHE A 214 -3.74 7.74 -4.56
CA PHE A 214 -2.53 7.42 -3.78
C PHE A 214 -1.23 7.88 -4.45
N ILE A 215 -1.29 8.50 -5.63
CA ILE A 215 -0.16 9.10 -6.35
C ILE A 215 -0.16 10.60 -6.09
N SER A 216 0.98 11.28 -6.08
CA SER A 216 0.99 12.73 -5.96
C SER A 216 0.29 13.39 -7.15
N TYR A 217 -0.43 14.49 -6.90
CA TYR A 217 -1.09 15.24 -7.96
C TYR A 217 -0.07 15.79 -8.98
N GLU A 218 1.11 16.22 -8.52
CA GLU A 218 2.22 16.69 -9.37
C GLU A 218 2.63 15.63 -10.40
N SER A 219 2.88 14.40 -9.96
CA SER A 219 3.32 13.33 -10.85
C SER A 219 2.20 12.88 -11.79
N LEU A 220 0.94 12.91 -11.35
CA LEU A 220 -0.21 12.69 -12.23
C LEU A 220 -0.34 13.80 -13.29
N GLN A 221 -0.10 15.06 -12.95
CA GLN A 221 -0.10 16.15 -13.92
C GLN A 221 1.00 16.01 -14.97
N HIS A 222 2.12 15.35 -14.64
CA HIS A 222 3.20 15.11 -15.57
C HIS A 222 2.94 13.88 -16.46
N GLU A 223 2.63 12.74 -15.83
CA GLU A 223 2.58 11.43 -16.51
C GLU A 223 1.19 11.07 -17.06
N PHE A 224 0.13 11.66 -16.49
CA PHE A 224 -1.26 11.37 -16.78
C PHE A 224 -2.10 12.66 -16.89
N VAL A 225 -1.59 13.63 -17.65
CA VAL A 225 -2.15 14.99 -17.78
C VAL A 225 -3.68 14.96 -17.96
N SER A 226 -4.20 14.11 -18.85
CA SER A 226 -5.62 14.06 -19.19
C SER A 226 -6.51 13.78 -17.96
N LYS A 227 -6.05 12.96 -17.02
CA LYS A 227 -6.76 12.60 -15.78
C LYS A 227 -6.80 13.70 -14.71
N THR A 228 -6.03 14.76 -14.90
CA THR A 228 -5.94 15.89 -13.96
C THR A 228 -6.53 17.18 -14.51
N ARG A 229 -7.15 17.13 -15.70
CA ARG A 229 -7.77 18.30 -16.32
C ARG A 229 -9.14 18.57 -15.72
N GLY A 230 -9.34 19.80 -15.25
CA GLY A 230 -10.64 20.28 -14.76
C GLY A 230 -11.16 19.52 -13.55
N ASN A 231 -12.46 19.63 -13.31
CA ASN A 231 -13.12 18.95 -12.19
C ASN A 231 -13.15 17.44 -12.43
N TRP A 232 -12.56 16.65 -11.52
CA TRP A 232 -12.51 15.19 -11.62
C TRP A 232 -13.90 14.54 -11.71
N LEU A 233 -14.94 15.17 -11.16
CA LEU A 233 -16.33 14.68 -11.27
C LEU A 233 -16.88 14.73 -12.70
N GLU A 234 -16.33 15.60 -13.55
CA GLU A 234 -16.75 15.79 -14.93
C GLU A 234 -15.69 15.33 -15.95
N ASN A 235 -14.57 14.79 -15.48
CA ASN A 235 -13.47 14.38 -16.35
C ASN A 235 -13.69 12.97 -16.92
N ASP A 236 -14.09 12.86 -18.18
CA ASP A 236 -14.36 11.58 -18.85
C ASP A 236 -13.12 10.69 -19.04
N GLU A 237 -11.91 11.20 -18.77
CA GLU A 237 -10.67 10.41 -18.70
C GLU A 237 -10.58 9.57 -17.41
N LEU A 238 -11.48 9.80 -16.46
CA LEU A 238 -11.65 9.00 -15.25
C LEU A 238 -12.87 8.07 -15.38
N PRO A 239 -12.81 6.85 -14.82
CA PRO A 239 -13.91 5.90 -14.91
C PRO A 239 -15.24 6.49 -14.42
N GLU A 240 -16.32 6.21 -15.16
CA GLU A 240 -17.66 6.72 -14.86
C GLU A 240 -18.07 6.42 -13.41
N TRP A 241 -17.85 5.18 -12.95
CA TRP A 241 -18.20 4.76 -11.60
C TRP A 241 -17.46 5.55 -10.50
N THR A 242 -16.22 6.00 -10.77
CA THR A 242 -15.42 6.80 -9.83
C THR A 242 -16.08 8.16 -9.66
N ARG A 243 -16.44 8.79 -10.78
CA ARG A 243 -17.12 10.10 -10.81
C ARG A 243 -18.52 10.03 -10.22
N GLN A 244 -19.28 9.00 -10.59
CA GLN A 244 -20.60 8.74 -10.05
C GLN A 244 -20.54 8.60 -8.52
N ARG A 245 -19.57 7.84 -7.98
CA ARG A 245 -19.42 7.74 -6.53
C ARG A 245 -19.19 9.10 -5.87
N GLY A 246 -18.33 9.93 -6.46
CA GLY A 246 -18.12 11.30 -6.00
C GLY A 246 -19.42 12.12 -6.00
N LYS A 247 -20.17 12.09 -7.11
CA LYS A 247 -21.47 12.78 -7.24
C LYS A 247 -22.49 12.30 -6.20
N GLU A 248 -22.62 10.98 -6.03
CA GLU A 248 -23.50 10.35 -5.02
C GLU A 248 -23.14 10.77 -3.59
N ASN A 249 -21.84 10.82 -3.27
CA ASN A 249 -21.38 11.14 -1.92
C ASN A 249 -21.45 12.65 -1.62
N LEU A 250 -21.19 13.50 -2.59
CA LEU A 250 -21.06 14.94 -2.37
C LEU A 250 -22.39 15.70 -2.61
N GLY A 251 -23.19 15.25 -3.57
CA GLY A 251 -24.37 15.94 -4.05
C GLY A 251 -24.06 17.28 -4.75
N ASP A 252 -25.10 17.93 -5.27
CA ASP A 252 -24.95 19.06 -6.21
C ASP A 252 -24.39 20.36 -5.60
N LYS A 253 -24.33 20.47 -4.27
CA LYS A 253 -24.02 21.72 -3.56
C LYS A 253 -22.61 21.78 -2.96
N TYR A 254 -21.78 20.76 -3.19
CA TYR A 254 -20.43 20.71 -2.60
C TYR A 254 -19.38 21.24 -3.58
N ASN A 255 -18.95 22.48 -3.35
CA ASN A 255 -17.97 23.17 -4.19
C ASN A 255 -16.55 22.62 -3.99
N GLY A 256 -15.75 22.68 -5.06
CA GLY A 256 -14.36 22.23 -5.08
C GLY A 256 -13.46 22.97 -4.08
N SER A 257 -12.47 22.27 -3.55
CA SER A 257 -11.38 22.87 -2.74
C SER A 257 -10.32 23.56 -3.61
N ASP A 258 -10.24 23.19 -4.88
CA ASP A 258 -9.33 23.71 -5.89
C ASP A 258 -9.92 23.52 -7.31
N SER A 259 -9.16 23.88 -8.34
CA SER A 259 -9.57 23.79 -9.75
C SER A 259 -9.77 22.36 -10.26
N SER A 260 -9.26 21.34 -9.54
CA SER A 260 -9.44 19.94 -9.89
C SER A 260 -10.72 19.32 -9.31
N GLY A 261 -11.49 20.10 -8.55
CA GLY A 261 -12.78 19.69 -7.98
C GLY A 261 -12.72 19.37 -6.48
N PRO A 262 -13.83 18.85 -5.92
CA PRO A 262 -13.98 18.64 -4.48
C PRO A 262 -13.12 17.51 -3.94
N ASP A 263 -12.57 17.73 -2.74
CA ASP A 263 -11.82 16.73 -1.99
C ASP A 263 -12.69 15.51 -1.70
N HIS A 264 -12.16 14.33 -2.00
CA HIS A 264 -12.86 13.07 -1.88
C HIS A 264 -11.85 11.93 -1.89
N ALA A 265 -12.19 10.81 -1.25
CA ALA A 265 -11.29 9.65 -1.15
C ALA A 265 -10.83 9.12 -2.52
N TYR A 266 -11.60 9.35 -3.59
CA TYR A 266 -11.30 8.91 -4.96
C TYR A 266 -10.75 10.01 -5.87
N LYS A 267 -10.63 11.26 -5.39
CA LYS A 267 -10.06 12.36 -6.17
C LYS A 267 -8.59 12.03 -6.46
N PRO A 268 -8.13 12.08 -7.72
CA PRO A 268 -6.71 11.90 -8.05
C PRO A 268 -5.81 12.80 -7.19
N GLY A 269 -4.76 12.26 -6.59
CA GLY A 269 -3.86 13.04 -5.73
C GLY A 269 -4.27 13.20 -4.27
N PHE A 270 -5.54 12.98 -3.91
CA PHE A 270 -6.04 13.46 -2.62
C PHE A 270 -5.60 12.60 -1.43
N ALA A 271 -5.70 11.27 -1.49
CA ALA A 271 -5.25 10.42 -0.39
C ALA A 271 -3.73 10.51 -0.16
N TYR A 272 -2.95 10.71 -1.23
CA TYR A 272 -1.53 11.01 -1.12
C TYR A 272 -1.31 12.30 -0.32
N LYS A 273 -1.94 13.41 -0.74
CA LYS A 273 -1.82 14.72 -0.08
C LYS A 273 -2.30 14.72 1.37
N ALA A 274 -3.42 14.05 1.64
CA ALA A 274 -4.07 14.06 2.96
C ALA A 274 -3.52 13.01 3.94
N GLY A 275 -2.75 12.02 3.46
CA GLY A 275 -2.22 10.94 4.27
C GLY A 275 -0.70 10.77 4.12
N ILE A 276 -0.28 10.36 2.93
CA ILE A 276 1.11 9.96 2.65
C ILE A 276 2.09 11.13 2.79
N GLU A 277 1.80 12.27 2.15
CA GLU A 277 2.66 13.45 2.18
C GLU A 277 2.87 13.99 3.61
N LEU A 278 1.83 13.91 4.45
CA LEU A 278 1.88 14.35 5.84
C LEU A 278 2.80 13.45 6.72
N LEU A 279 3.17 12.27 6.25
CA LEU A 279 4.10 11.36 6.90
C LEU A 279 5.57 11.64 6.54
N GLN A 280 5.89 12.67 5.74
CA GLN A 280 7.28 12.95 5.33
C GLN A 280 8.30 13.07 6.48
N SER A 281 7.83 13.54 7.65
CA SER A 281 8.66 13.68 8.86
C SER A 281 8.80 12.38 9.67
N HIS A 282 7.91 11.42 9.41
CA HIS A 282 7.92 10.10 10.01
C HIS A 282 8.57 9.12 9.03
N LYS A 283 9.84 8.81 9.28
CA LYS A 283 10.59 7.86 8.46
C LYS A 283 9.97 6.47 8.50
N VAL A 284 10.14 5.70 7.42
CA VAL A 284 9.54 4.37 7.24
C VAL A 284 10.57 3.39 6.67
N LYS A 285 10.38 2.11 6.98
CA LYS A 285 11.17 0.99 6.49
C LYS A 285 10.76 0.57 5.07
N GLY A 286 9.48 0.67 4.74
CA GLY A 286 8.92 0.25 3.46
C GLY A 286 7.40 0.35 3.39
N VAL A 287 6.84 -0.16 2.29
CA VAL A 287 5.40 -0.07 1.99
C VAL A 287 4.87 -1.44 1.58
N ILE A 288 3.70 -1.80 2.11
CA ILE A 288 2.87 -2.89 1.59
C ILE A 288 1.59 -2.33 0.97
N PHE A 289 1.24 -2.82 -0.22
CA PHE A 289 0.16 -2.28 -1.05
C PHE A 289 -0.77 -3.37 -1.55
N TYR A 290 -2.07 -3.26 -1.27
CA TYR A 290 -3.06 -4.21 -1.81
C TYR A 290 -4.19 -3.46 -2.49
N GLN A 291 -4.05 -3.34 -3.80
CA GLN A 291 -4.97 -2.62 -4.67
C GLN A 291 -4.95 -3.18 -6.08
N GLY A 292 -6.03 -2.95 -6.81
CA GLY A 292 -6.10 -3.17 -8.25
C GLY A 292 -7.51 -3.44 -8.74
N GLU A 293 -8.42 -3.89 -7.88
CA GLU A 293 -9.75 -4.35 -8.29
C GLU A 293 -10.59 -3.22 -8.91
N SER A 294 -10.37 -1.97 -8.50
CA SER A 294 -10.99 -0.79 -9.11
C SER A 294 -10.34 -0.40 -10.44
N ASN A 295 -9.06 -0.73 -10.64
CA ASN A 295 -8.31 -0.49 -11.87
C ASN A 295 -8.45 -1.63 -12.89
N SER A 296 -8.92 -2.80 -12.48
CA SER A 296 -9.13 -3.95 -13.37
C SER A 296 -10.48 -3.92 -14.09
N LEU A 297 -11.30 -2.88 -13.91
CA LEU A 297 -12.67 -2.83 -14.43
C LEU A 297 -12.75 -2.53 -15.94
N GLU A 298 -11.68 -2.02 -16.55
CA GLU A 298 -11.66 -1.61 -17.96
C GLU A 298 -10.29 -1.91 -18.56
N LEU A 299 -10.23 -2.39 -19.81
CA LEU A 299 -8.96 -2.76 -20.44
C LEU A 299 -7.94 -1.61 -20.53
N PRO A 300 -8.30 -0.36 -20.91
CA PRO A 300 -7.33 0.74 -20.89
C PRO A 300 -6.70 0.96 -19.50
N ARG A 301 -7.49 0.78 -18.44
CA ARG A 301 -7.08 0.91 -17.03
C ARG A 301 -6.13 -0.21 -16.60
N VAL A 302 -6.33 -1.40 -17.14
CA VAL A 302 -5.44 -2.55 -16.94
C VAL A 302 -4.08 -2.26 -17.56
N MET A 303 -4.05 -1.78 -18.80
CA MET A 303 -2.80 -1.55 -19.55
C MET A 303 -1.96 -0.40 -19.00
N GLU A 304 -2.56 0.58 -18.34
CA GLU A 304 -1.82 1.69 -17.71
C GLU A 304 -1.35 1.38 -16.28
N TYR A 305 -1.82 0.29 -15.67
CA TYR A 305 -1.64 0.04 -14.24
C TYR A 305 -0.18 -0.03 -13.82
N ARG A 306 0.68 -0.67 -14.62
CA ARG A 306 2.13 -0.72 -14.37
C ARG A 306 2.74 0.67 -14.30
N LYS A 307 2.39 1.55 -15.25
CA LYS A 307 2.90 2.92 -15.27
C LYS A 307 2.41 3.70 -14.04
N LEU A 308 1.15 3.55 -13.64
CA LEU A 308 0.62 4.16 -12.41
C LEU A 308 1.38 3.69 -11.16
N MET A 309 1.62 2.38 -11.03
CA MET A 309 2.41 1.82 -9.93
C MET A 309 3.85 2.33 -9.93
N THR A 310 4.51 2.41 -11.09
CA THR A 310 5.88 2.95 -11.22
C THR A 310 5.95 4.40 -10.73
N VAL A 311 4.97 5.23 -11.10
CA VAL A 311 4.88 6.62 -10.64
C VAL A 311 4.59 6.70 -9.14
N LEU A 312 3.68 5.86 -8.63
CA LEU A 312 3.40 5.76 -7.19
C LEU A 312 4.68 5.44 -6.40
N ILE A 313 5.41 4.41 -6.80
CA ILE A 313 6.64 3.98 -6.12
C ILE A 313 7.69 5.08 -6.15
N ALA A 314 7.84 5.76 -7.30
CA ALA A 314 8.76 6.89 -7.44
C ALA A 314 8.41 8.05 -6.49
N ASP A 315 7.12 8.40 -6.35
CA ASP A 315 6.67 9.45 -5.42
C ASP A 315 7.02 9.13 -3.98
N TYR A 316 6.81 7.88 -3.56
CA TYR A 316 7.08 7.45 -2.18
C TYR A 316 8.60 7.47 -1.91
N ARG A 317 9.40 6.94 -2.85
CA ARG A 317 10.86 7.01 -2.79
C ARG A 317 11.39 8.45 -2.73
N LYS A 318 10.81 9.36 -3.53
CA LYS A 318 11.11 10.80 -3.52
C LYS A 318 10.76 11.43 -2.17
N LEU A 319 9.57 11.15 -1.63
CA LEU A 319 9.05 11.72 -0.38
C LEU A 319 9.99 11.46 0.80
N TRP A 320 10.43 10.21 0.98
CA TRP A 320 11.33 9.87 2.08
C TRP A 320 12.81 10.01 1.74
N LYS A 321 13.15 10.36 0.49
CA LYS A 321 14.52 10.44 -0.05
C LYS A 321 15.26 9.11 0.07
N GLN A 322 14.58 8.03 -0.28
CA GLN A 322 15.08 6.67 -0.18
C GLN A 322 14.77 5.93 -1.49
N GLN A 323 15.74 5.94 -2.42
CA GLN A 323 15.57 5.38 -3.78
C GLN A 323 15.39 3.86 -3.80
N ASP A 324 15.86 3.21 -2.75
CA ASP A 324 15.79 1.78 -2.51
C ASP A 324 14.66 1.39 -1.55
N LEU A 325 13.70 2.29 -1.26
CA LEU A 325 12.59 2.01 -0.36
C LEU A 325 11.86 0.73 -0.82
N PRO A 326 11.79 -0.33 0.03
CA PRO A 326 11.08 -1.55 -0.25
C PRO A 326 9.60 -1.29 -0.51
N PHE A 327 9.09 -1.89 -1.58
CA PHE A 327 7.68 -1.77 -1.96
C PHE A 327 7.12 -3.13 -2.38
N TYR A 328 6.19 -3.66 -1.59
CA TYR A 328 5.61 -4.99 -1.81
C TYR A 328 4.12 -4.89 -2.09
N TRP A 329 3.63 -5.55 -3.15
CA TRP A 329 2.21 -5.58 -3.46
C TRP A 329 1.62 -6.98 -3.50
N VAL A 330 0.28 -7.04 -3.55
CA VAL A 330 -0.45 -8.29 -3.70
C VAL A 330 -1.00 -8.39 -5.12
N GLN A 331 -0.64 -9.46 -5.84
CA GLN A 331 -1.30 -9.83 -7.09
C GLN A 331 -2.76 -10.15 -6.80
N LEU A 332 -3.71 -9.63 -7.57
CA LEU A 332 -5.13 -9.85 -7.32
C LEU A 332 -5.47 -11.34 -7.19
N SER A 333 -6.45 -11.62 -6.33
CA SER A 333 -6.95 -12.98 -6.13
C SER A 333 -7.74 -13.45 -7.35
N SER A 334 -8.36 -14.62 -7.27
CA SER A 334 -9.28 -15.10 -8.30
C SER A 334 -10.74 -14.78 -7.99
N ILE A 335 -11.51 -14.42 -9.01
CA ILE A 335 -12.96 -14.23 -8.99
C ILE A 335 -13.53 -14.44 -10.39
N ASP A 336 -14.78 -14.86 -10.50
CA ASP A 336 -15.50 -15.00 -11.77
C ASP A 336 -16.86 -14.30 -11.66
N THR A 337 -16.87 -13.00 -11.96
CA THR A 337 -18.07 -12.18 -11.92
C THR A 337 -18.01 -10.99 -12.88
N VAL A 338 -19.13 -10.79 -13.58
CA VAL A 338 -19.35 -9.62 -14.44
C VAL A 338 -19.35 -8.31 -13.66
N LYS A 339 -19.71 -8.33 -12.37
CA LYS A 339 -19.77 -7.13 -11.52
C LYS A 339 -18.41 -6.43 -11.41
N TYR A 340 -17.33 -7.21 -11.42
CA TYR A 340 -15.95 -6.74 -11.33
C TYR A 340 -15.19 -6.88 -12.65
N GLN A 341 -15.93 -7.04 -13.75
CA GLN A 341 -15.39 -7.19 -15.11
C GLN A 341 -14.24 -8.19 -15.14
N SER A 342 -14.47 -9.35 -14.50
CA SER A 342 -13.40 -10.28 -14.15
C SER A 342 -12.67 -10.87 -15.37
N GLN A 343 -13.25 -10.75 -16.57
CA GLN A 343 -12.58 -11.09 -17.84
C GLN A 343 -11.22 -10.39 -18.03
N PHE A 344 -10.99 -9.23 -17.40
CA PHE A 344 -9.72 -8.51 -17.49
C PHE A 344 -8.69 -8.93 -16.43
N TRP A 345 -9.09 -9.73 -15.43
CA TRP A 345 -8.22 -10.09 -14.30
C TRP A 345 -6.99 -10.93 -14.66
N PRO A 346 -7.03 -11.85 -15.65
CA PRO A 346 -5.82 -12.52 -16.11
C PRO A 346 -4.75 -11.54 -16.60
N GLU A 347 -5.14 -10.58 -17.45
CA GLU A 347 -4.23 -9.55 -17.95
C GLU A 347 -3.78 -8.63 -16.83
N PHE A 348 -4.68 -8.19 -15.95
CA PHE A 348 -4.33 -7.36 -14.80
C PHE A 348 -3.29 -8.01 -13.88
N ARG A 349 -3.47 -9.29 -13.54
CA ARG A 349 -2.49 -10.03 -12.74
C ARG A 349 -1.15 -10.13 -13.48
N ASN A 350 -1.17 -10.32 -14.79
CA ASN A 350 0.04 -10.35 -15.61
C ASN A 350 0.77 -9.01 -15.60
N GLU A 351 0.05 -7.89 -15.70
CA GLU A 351 0.61 -6.54 -15.58
C GLU A 351 1.24 -6.34 -14.18
N GLN A 352 0.58 -6.78 -13.11
CA GLN A 352 1.16 -6.75 -11.75
C GLN A 352 2.45 -7.59 -11.64
N ARG A 353 2.52 -8.73 -12.33
CA ARG A 353 3.73 -9.57 -12.37
C ARG A 353 4.84 -8.90 -13.16
N LEU A 354 4.54 -8.36 -14.34
CA LEU A 354 5.53 -7.74 -15.22
C LEU A 354 6.24 -6.56 -14.55
N LEU A 355 5.57 -5.85 -13.64
CA LEU A 355 6.17 -4.79 -12.83
C LEU A 355 7.41 -5.24 -12.04
N LEU A 356 7.50 -6.51 -11.63
CA LEU A 356 8.69 -7.05 -10.94
C LEU A 356 9.97 -6.96 -11.77
N ASN A 357 9.85 -6.91 -13.10
CA ASN A 357 11.01 -6.83 -14.00
C ASN A 357 11.45 -5.39 -14.28
N GLU A 358 10.67 -4.40 -13.84
CA GLU A 358 10.88 -2.98 -14.17
C GLU A 358 11.53 -2.20 -13.02
N LEU A 359 11.46 -2.73 -11.79
CA LEU A 359 11.88 -2.03 -10.58
C LEU A 359 12.75 -2.93 -9.69
N SER A 360 13.65 -2.31 -8.93
CA SER A 360 14.42 -2.97 -7.86
C SER A 360 13.77 -2.78 -6.49
N ASN A 361 14.12 -3.61 -5.51
CA ASN A 361 13.60 -3.57 -4.13
C ASN A 361 12.06 -3.62 -4.09
N VAL A 362 11.52 -4.53 -4.88
CA VAL A 362 10.10 -4.80 -5.01
C VAL A 362 9.82 -6.28 -4.92
N GLY A 363 8.57 -6.61 -4.63
CA GLY A 363 8.12 -7.99 -4.48
C GLY A 363 6.61 -8.09 -4.54
N MET A 364 6.13 -9.29 -4.82
CA MET A 364 4.71 -9.53 -5.06
C MET A 364 4.25 -10.81 -4.36
N ALA A 365 3.25 -10.67 -3.50
CA ALA A 365 2.52 -11.81 -2.95
C ALA A 365 1.47 -12.28 -3.96
N VAL A 366 1.57 -13.53 -4.42
CA VAL A 366 0.52 -14.17 -5.22
C VAL A 366 -0.67 -14.52 -4.33
N SER A 367 -1.90 -14.25 -4.76
CA SER A 367 -3.11 -14.56 -3.98
C SER A 367 -4.24 -15.23 -4.79
N SER A 368 -3.97 -15.62 -6.05
CA SER A 368 -4.98 -16.23 -6.92
C SER A 368 -5.56 -17.54 -6.36
N ASP A 369 -4.76 -18.30 -5.64
CA ASP A 369 -5.15 -19.55 -4.97
C ASP A 369 -6.10 -19.35 -3.77
N LEU A 370 -6.16 -18.13 -3.23
CA LEU A 370 -6.99 -17.78 -2.06
C LEU A 370 -8.31 -17.13 -2.45
N GLY A 371 -8.55 -16.94 -3.75
CA GLY A 371 -9.73 -16.29 -4.29
C GLY A 371 -11.02 -17.07 -4.05
N ALA A 372 -12.15 -16.38 -4.17
CA ALA A 372 -13.48 -16.98 -4.10
C ALA A 372 -14.23 -16.66 -5.39
N LYS A 373 -14.92 -17.65 -5.97
CA LYS A 373 -15.53 -17.50 -7.29
C LYS A 373 -16.48 -16.30 -7.39
N ASN A 374 -17.26 -16.04 -6.34
CA ASN A 374 -18.30 -15.01 -6.33
C ASN A 374 -18.03 -13.87 -5.35
N ASP A 375 -16.84 -13.81 -4.75
CA ASP A 375 -16.47 -12.79 -3.77
C ASP A 375 -15.08 -12.22 -4.07
N VAL A 376 -15.01 -10.90 -4.15
CA VAL A 376 -13.79 -10.14 -4.45
C VAL A 376 -12.86 -10.04 -3.24
N HIS A 377 -13.38 -10.40 -2.07
CA HIS A 377 -12.67 -10.28 -0.80
C HIS A 377 -12.28 -11.66 -0.28
N PRO A 378 -11.10 -12.20 -0.64
CA PRO A 378 -10.62 -13.46 -0.07
C PRO A 378 -10.49 -13.34 1.45
N THR A 379 -11.05 -14.27 2.20
CA THR A 379 -11.12 -14.19 3.66
C THR A 379 -9.86 -14.69 4.36
N ASN A 380 -9.00 -15.44 3.66
CA ASN A 380 -7.65 -15.82 4.12
C ASN A 380 -6.69 -14.64 3.97
N LYS A 381 -6.64 -13.76 4.97
CA LYS A 381 -5.67 -12.65 4.98
C LYS A 381 -4.35 -13.04 5.63
N ARG A 382 -4.34 -14.14 6.40
CA ARG A 382 -3.14 -14.69 7.04
C ARG A 382 -2.06 -14.98 6.03
N ASP A 383 -2.37 -15.79 5.04
CA ASP A 383 -1.37 -16.25 4.08
C ASP A 383 -0.90 -15.10 3.18
N ILE A 384 -1.77 -14.13 2.87
CA ILE A 384 -1.40 -12.93 2.11
C ILE A 384 -0.39 -12.07 2.90
N GLY A 385 -0.69 -11.78 4.17
CA GLY A 385 0.21 -11.02 5.03
C GLY A 385 1.55 -11.71 5.26
N GLN A 386 1.53 -13.04 5.44
CA GLN A 386 2.74 -13.85 5.58
C GLN A 386 3.57 -13.87 4.28
N ARG A 387 2.95 -14.00 3.10
CA ARG A 387 3.65 -13.93 1.81
C ARG A 387 4.34 -12.58 1.59
N LEU A 388 3.71 -11.47 1.99
CA LEU A 388 4.37 -10.15 1.98
C LEU A 388 5.55 -10.10 2.97
N ALA A 389 5.40 -10.70 4.16
CA ALA A 389 6.48 -10.73 5.15
C ALA A 389 7.66 -11.56 4.65
N ARG A 390 7.44 -12.65 3.90
CA ARG A 390 8.53 -13.45 3.32
C ARG A 390 9.44 -12.65 2.40
N TRP A 391 8.88 -11.81 1.54
CA TRP A 391 9.66 -10.85 0.74
C TRP A 391 10.52 -9.94 1.62
N THR A 392 9.94 -9.40 2.70
CA THR A 392 10.67 -8.53 3.61
C THR A 392 11.78 -9.28 4.36
N LEU A 393 11.49 -10.46 4.89
CA LEU A 393 12.47 -11.29 5.60
C LEU A 393 13.66 -11.65 4.70
N HIS A 394 13.40 -11.99 3.44
CA HIS A 394 14.44 -12.27 2.46
C HIS A 394 15.22 -11.00 2.07
N ASP A 395 14.56 -9.98 1.49
CA ASP A 395 15.26 -8.86 0.87
C ASP A 395 15.82 -7.85 1.87
N VAL A 396 15.12 -7.63 2.99
CA VAL A 396 15.39 -6.54 3.94
C VAL A 396 16.18 -7.05 5.14
N TYR A 397 15.90 -8.26 5.60
CA TYR A 397 16.55 -8.86 6.77
C TYR A 397 17.57 -9.96 6.40
N GLY A 398 17.71 -10.31 5.13
CA GLY A 398 18.71 -11.28 4.66
C GLY A 398 18.49 -12.69 5.19
N ARG A 399 17.24 -13.05 5.50
CA ARG A 399 16.90 -14.41 5.93
C ARG A 399 16.97 -15.35 4.74
N ASP A 400 17.59 -16.51 4.96
CA ASP A 400 17.73 -17.58 3.96
C ASP A 400 16.39 -18.34 3.83
N ILE A 401 15.43 -17.70 3.16
CA ILE A 401 14.10 -18.24 2.87
C ILE A 401 13.69 -17.86 1.45
N ILE A 402 12.81 -18.64 0.82
CA ILE A 402 12.31 -18.28 -0.51
C ILE A 402 11.20 -17.21 -0.39
N PRO A 403 11.30 -16.04 -1.03
CA PRO A 403 10.30 -14.97 -0.82
C PRO A 403 8.98 -15.20 -1.55
N SER A 404 8.96 -15.97 -2.63
CA SER A 404 7.82 -16.12 -3.53
C SER A 404 7.63 -17.56 -4.02
N GLY A 405 6.47 -17.82 -4.64
CA GLY A 405 6.27 -19.00 -5.46
C GLY A 405 6.93 -18.87 -6.84
N PRO A 406 6.81 -19.88 -7.71
CA PRO A 406 7.43 -19.87 -9.02
C PRO A 406 7.03 -18.63 -9.85
N LEU A 407 8.04 -17.85 -10.26
CA LEU A 407 7.86 -16.73 -11.19
C LEU A 407 8.49 -17.08 -12.54
N PRO A 408 7.73 -17.03 -13.65
CA PRO A 408 8.22 -17.44 -14.96
C PRO A 408 9.34 -16.52 -15.45
N VAL A 409 10.42 -17.12 -15.95
CA VAL A 409 11.56 -16.41 -16.55
C VAL A 409 11.48 -16.45 -18.07
N LYS A 410 11.37 -17.66 -18.65
CA LYS A 410 11.34 -17.86 -20.10
C LYS A 410 10.58 -19.14 -20.48
N ALA A 411 10.07 -19.17 -21.71
CA ALA A 411 9.42 -20.31 -22.33
C ALA A 411 10.12 -20.62 -23.66
N GLU A 412 10.81 -21.75 -23.73
CA GLU A 412 11.65 -22.13 -24.88
C GLU A 412 11.11 -23.39 -25.54
N ALA A 413 10.87 -23.33 -26.85
CA ALA A 413 10.40 -24.44 -27.65
C ALA A 413 11.57 -25.09 -28.42
N ARG A 414 11.74 -26.40 -28.27
CA ARG A 414 12.71 -27.22 -29.00
C ARG A 414 12.13 -28.60 -29.28
N ASN A 415 12.24 -29.08 -30.53
CA ASN A 415 11.85 -30.44 -30.93
C ASN A 415 10.42 -30.85 -30.52
N GLY A 416 9.44 -29.95 -30.66
CA GLY A 416 8.04 -30.21 -30.30
C GLY A 416 7.76 -30.24 -28.79
N MET A 417 8.69 -29.77 -27.97
CA MET A 417 8.54 -29.65 -26.52
C MET A 417 8.78 -28.21 -26.09
N LEU A 418 7.91 -27.70 -25.22
CA LEU A 418 8.02 -26.39 -24.61
C LEU A 418 8.49 -26.56 -23.16
N ARG A 419 9.58 -25.88 -22.81
CA ARG A 419 10.12 -25.83 -21.45
C ARG A 419 9.95 -24.43 -20.86
N ILE A 420 9.40 -24.36 -19.65
CA ILE A 420 9.28 -23.12 -18.88
C ILE A 420 10.21 -23.19 -17.67
N THR A 421 11.02 -22.15 -17.49
CA THR A 421 11.93 -21.99 -16.35
C THR A 421 11.42 -20.92 -15.40
N PHE A 422 11.63 -21.11 -14.10
CA PHE A 422 11.11 -20.23 -13.05
C PHE A 422 12.20 -19.76 -12.09
N ASN A 423 12.10 -18.50 -11.65
CA ASN A 423 12.69 -18.06 -10.40
C ASN A 423 11.85 -18.59 -9.23
N TYR A 424 12.46 -18.73 -8.06
CA TYR A 424 11.77 -19.16 -6.82
C TYR A 424 11.04 -20.51 -6.94
N ALA A 425 11.53 -21.40 -7.79
CA ALA A 425 11.06 -22.78 -7.90
C ALA A 425 11.39 -23.62 -6.65
N GLY A 426 12.21 -23.09 -5.74
CA GLY A 426 12.76 -23.81 -4.60
C GLY A 426 13.64 -24.96 -5.02
N ARG A 427 13.65 -26.04 -4.23
CA ARG A 427 14.43 -27.24 -4.61
C ARG A 427 13.76 -27.98 -5.77
N GLN A 428 12.43 -27.93 -5.81
CA GLN A 428 11.62 -28.52 -6.87
C GLN A 428 10.25 -27.85 -6.93
N LEU A 429 9.64 -27.87 -8.12
CA LEU A 429 8.24 -27.57 -8.28
C LEU A 429 7.38 -28.73 -7.76
N THR A 430 6.16 -28.40 -7.32
CA THR A 430 5.14 -29.34 -6.91
C THR A 430 3.75 -28.77 -7.22
N THR A 431 2.70 -29.44 -6.76
CA THR A 431 1.33 -28.96 -6.86
C THR A 431 0.67 -28.86 -5.49
N THR A 432 -0.26 -27.91 -5.36
CA THR A 432 -0.95 -27.61 -4.09
C THR A 432 -1.82 -28.77 -3.59
N ASP A 433 -2.15 -29.72 -4.46
CA ASP A 433 -3.06 -30.83 -4.19
C ASP A 433 -2.49 -32.21 -4.58
N THR A 434 -1.19 -32.29 -4.86
CA THR A 434 -0.48 -33.52 -5.28
C THR A 434 -0.97 -34.14 -6.59
N GLN A 435 -1.83 -33.44 -7.34
CA GLN A 435 -2.31 -33.87 -8.66
C GLN A 435 -1.36 -33.40 -9.77
N LEU A 436 -1.60 -33.85 -11.00
CA LEU A 436 -0.88 -33.34 -12.16
C LEU A 436 -1.00 -31.81 -12.28
N PRO A 437 0.03 -31.12 -12.78
CA PRO A 437 -0.03 -29.68 -13.03
C PRO A 437 -1.18 -29.34 -13.99
N ARG A 438 -1.95 -28.31 -13.65
CA ARG A 438 -3.05 -27.80 -14.47
C ARG A 438 -3.06 -26.28 -14.52
N GLY A 439 -3.80 -25.74 -15.48
CA GLY A 439 -3.96 -24.31 -15.71
C GLY A 439 -2.98 -23.72 -16.74
N PHE A 440 -2.22 -24.57 -17.45
CA PHE A 440 -1.43 -24.18 -18.61
C PHE A 440 -2.29 -24.18 -19.86
N SER A 441 -2.18 -23.12 -20.66
CA SER A 441 -2.85 -23.04 -21.95
C SER A 441 -1.99 -22.39 -23.03
N VAL A 442 -2.21 -22.82 -24.27
CA VAL A 442 -1.55 -22.33 -25.48
C VAL A 442 -2.64 -22.02 -26.49
N GLU A 443 -2.65 -20.79 -27.03
CA GLU A 443 -3.73 -20.30 -27.91
C GLU A 443 -5.14 -20.49 -27.31
N GLY A 444 -5.25 -20.36 -25.97
CA GLY A 444 -6.51 -20.52 -25.24
C GLY A 444 -6.96 -21.96 -25.04
N LYS A 445 -6.16 -22.96 -25.44
CA LYS A 445 -6.45 -24.38 -25.23
C LYS A 445 -5.58 -24.94 -24.11
N ASP A 446 -6.17 -25.68 -23.19
CA ASP A 446 -5.43 -26.34 -22.12
C ASP A 446 -4.43 -27.35 -22.69
N VAL A 447 -3.23 -27.37 -22.11
CA VAL A 447 -2.16 -28.29 -22.50
C VAL A 447 -1.67 -29.07 -21.28
N PRO A 448 -1.49 -30.41 -21.39
CA PRO A 448 -0.87 -31.21 -20.34
C PRO A 448 0.54 -30.72 -20.03
N ALA A 449 0.91 -30.68 -18.75
CA ALA A 449 2.22 -30.23 -18.31
C ALA A 449 2.81 -31.23 -17.30
N ILE A 450 4.13 -31.37 -17.32
CA ILE A 450 4.90 -32.28 -16.45
C ILE A 450 5.95 -31.46 -15.71
N ILE A 451 6.07 -31.69 -14.40
CA ILE A 451 7.16 -31.14 -13.59
C ILE A 451 8.44 -31.93 -13.84
N LYS A 452 9.53 -31.21 -14.13
CA LYS A 452 10.89 -31.73 -14.25
C LYS A 452 11.82 -30.90 -13.36
N GLY A 453 11.94 -31.30 -12.10
CA GLY A 453 12.71 -30.57 -11.09
C GLY A 453 12.14 -29.17 -10.88
N THR A 454 12.88 -28.15 -11.30
CA THR A 454 12.51 -26.73 -11.22
C THR A 454 11.85 -26.17 -12.48
N THR A 455 11.54 -27.03 -13.45
CA THR A 455 10.98 -26.64 -14.76
C THR A 455 9.66 -27.34 -15.05
N ILE A 456 8.91 -26.75 -15.99
CA ILE A 456 7.72 -27.36 -16.58
C ILE A 456 8.00 -27.72 -18.02
N GLU A 457 7.66 -28.94 -18.42
CA GLU A 457 7.71 -29.40 -19.80
C GLU A 457 6.30 -29.75 -20.30
N MET A 458 5.99 -29.37 -21.53
CA MET A 458 4.71 -29.69 -22.18
C MET A 458 4.93 -30.00 -23.66
N PRO A 459 4.16 -30.93 -24.24
CA PRO A 459 4.15 -31.12 -25.69
C PRO A 459 3.66 -29.84 -26.38
N LEU A 460 4.30 -29.47 -27.48
CA LEU A 460 3.96 -28.28 -28.25
C LEU A 460 3.67 -28.67 -29.71
N THR A 461 2.44 -28.42 -30.14
CA THR A 461 2.01 -28.60 -31.53
C THR A 461 1.92 -27.23 -32.22
N GLY A 462 2.44 -27.14 -33.45
CA GLY A 462 2.42 -25.90 -34.23
C GLY A 462 3.48 -24.88 -33.77
N LYS A 463 3.22 -23.59 -34.04
CA LYS A 463 4.10 -22.47 -33.66
C LYS A 463 3.32 -21.34 -32.95
N PRO A 464 2.67 -21.62 -31.81
CA PRO A 464 1.95 -20.62 -31.04
C PRO A 464 2.86 -19.48 -30.55
N GLY A 465 2.31 -18.27 -30.45
CA GLY A 465 3.08 -17.10 -30.00
C GLY A 465 3.32 -17.05 -28.49
N TYR A 466 2.42 -17.64 -27.69
CA TYR A 466 2.39 -17.48 -26.24
C TYR A 466 1.94 -18.75 -25.52
N VAL A 467 2.46 -18.93 -24.30
CA VAL A 467 1.94 -19.85 -23.28
C VAL A 467 1.44 -19.07 -22.08
N CYS A 468 0.35 -19.53 -21.50
CA CYS A 468 -0.31 -18.91 -20.37
C CYS A 468 -0.40 -19.89 -19.19
N TYR A 469 -0.43 -19.36 -17.97
CA TYR A 469 -0.69 -20.12 -16.75
C TYR A 469 -1.66 -19.35 -15.85
N GLY A 470 -2.69 -20.05 -15.36
CA GLY A 470 -3.71 -19.46 -14.50
C GLY A 470 -4.55 -18.38 -15.20
N TRP A 471 -4.61 -18.41 -16.54
CA TRP A 471 -5.18 -17.36 -17.39
C TRP A 471 -6.72 -17.41 -17.49
N SER A 472 -7.36 -17.42 -16.34
CA SER A 472 -8.81 -17.40 -16.17
C SER A 472 -9.17 -16.49 -15.00
N PRO A 473 -10.29 -15.74 -15.03
CA PRO A 473 -10.71 -14.88 -13.93
C PRO A 473 -10.68 -15.61 -12.56
N PHE A 474 -11.36 -16.75 -12.50
CA PHE A 474 -11.19 -17.73 -11.43
C PHE A 474 -10.40 -18.92 -11.95
N THR A 475 -9.32 -19.28 -11.27
CA THR A 475 -8.45 -20.38 -11.70
C THR A 475 -8.29 -21.42 -10.60
N THR A 476 -8.24 -22.69 -11.02
CA THR A 476 -7.89 -23.83 -10.17
C THR A 476 -6.45 -24.28 -10.39
N ALA A 477 -5.63 -23.48 -11.07
CA ALA A 477 -4.23 -23.76 -11.34
C ALA A 477 -3.47 -24.05 -10.02
N ASN A 478 -2.64 -25.08 -10.03
CA ASN A 478 -2.14 -25.71 -8.79
C ASN A 478 -0.61 -25.74 -8.67
N LEU A 479 0.15 -25.16 -9.59
CA LEU A 479 1.61 -25.12 -9.52
C LEU A 479 2.08 -24.29 -8.32
N CYS A 480 2.98 -24.86 -7.53
CA CYS A 480 3.70 -24.19 -6.45
C CYS A 480 5.16 -24.70 -6.38
N ASN A 481 5.96 -24.10 -5.50
CA ASN A 481 7.26 -24.65 -5.11
C ASN A 481 7.12 -25.59 -3.89
N ASP A 482 8.22 -26.19 -3.47
CA ASP A 482 8.27 -27.10 -2.32
C ASP A 482 8.03 -26.43 -0.94
N GLU A 483 7.91 -25.10 -0.91
CA GLU A 483 7.43 -24.32 0.23
C GLU A 483 5.93 -24.00 0.17
N MET A 484 5.20 -24.62 -0.77
CA MET A 484 3.77 -24.44 -1.00
C MET A 484 3.37 -23.00 -1.35
N LEU A 485 4.29 -22.21 -1.91
CA LEU A 485 4.01 -20.88 -2.43
C LEU A 485 3.55 -20.97 -3.90
N PRO A 486 2.38 -20.40 -4.25
CA PRO A 486 1.76 -20.58 -5.56
C PRO A 486 2.50 -19.82 -6.65
N ALA A 487 2.52 -20.39 -7.85
CA ALA A 487 3.05 -19.73 -9.03
C ALA A 487 2.15 -18.56 -9.46
N SER A 488 2.77 -17.49 -9.95
CA SER A 488 2.04 -16.30 -10.42
C SER A 488 1.30 -16.55 -11.73
N THR A 489 0.16 -15.88 -11.96
CA THR A 489 -0.48 -15.82 -13.28
C THR A 489 0.42 -15.16 -14.31
N PHE A 490 0.54 -15.77 -15.50
CA PHE A 490 1.36 -15.21 -16.56
C PHE A 490 0.87 -15.52 -17.97
N LYS A 491 1.30 -14.66 -18.89
CA LYS A 491 1.38 -14.90 -20.34
C LYS A 491 2.81 -14.63 -20.77
N LEU A 492 3.45 -15.62 -21.40
CA LEU A 492 4.85 -15.59 -21.75
C LEU A 492 5.02 -15.87 -23.24
N LYS A 493 5.85 -15.07 -23.93
CA LYS A 493 6.20 -15.30 -25.32
C LYS A 493 7.01 -16.59 -25.42
N ILE A 494 6.76 -17.38 -26.47
CA ILE A 494 7.50 -18.61 -26.74
C ILE A 494 8.69 -18.28 -27.65
N ASP A 495 9.90 -18.59 -27.18
CA ASP A 495 11.14 -18.47 -27.93
C ASP A 495 11.46 -19.81 -28.62
N TYR A 496 11.52 -19.81 -29.95
CA TYR A 496 11.80 -21.01 -30.75
C TYR A 496 13.29 -21.16 -30.98
N LEU A 497 13.89 -22.16 -30.33
CA LEU A 497 15.31 -22.43 -30.46
C LEU A 497 15.57 -23.28 -31.71
N ASN A 498 16.61 -22.92 -32.47
CA ASN A 498 17.03 -23.69 -33.63
C ASN A 498 17.58 -25.06 -33.19
N SER A 499 17.33 -26.10 -33.98
CA SER A 499 17.77 -27.47 -33.72
C SER A 499 19.30 -27.65 -33.66
N ASN A 500 20.07 -26.66 -34.12
CA ASN A 500 21.53 -26.72 -34.31
C ASN A 500 22.37 -25.94 -33.28
N GLN A 501 21.84 -25.65 -32.07
CA GLN A 501 22.63 -25.16 -30.93
C GLN A 501 22.56 -26.08 -29.72
#